data_AF-A0A522QAC6-F1
#
_entry.id   AF-A0A522QAC6-F1
#
_cell.length_a   1.000
_cell.length_b   1.000
_cell.length_c   1.000
_cell.angle_alpha   90.00
_cell.angle_beta   90.00
_cell.angle_gamma   90.00
#
_symmetry.space_group_name_H-M   'P 1'
#
loop_
_entity.id
_entity.type
_entity.pdbx_description
1 polymer ?
#
loop_
_entity_poly.entity_id
_entity_poly.type
_entity_poly.pdbx_seq_one_letter_code
_entity_poly.pdbx_strand_id
1 'polypeptide(L)'
;MRFQAREVGWRIGRSEVPHGVELWSRFDRTTGVFGAQGSGKTLDLLAPALLAHGGPALVTLTKLDDLLLTVSRRRAGGRPVAVLDPFRTAPGIEELVWDPIDGCVDPMVAERRAKAFAAGT
;
A
#
# COMPACT_ATOMS: atom_id res chain seq x y z
N MET A 1 22.99 4.07 -19.25
CA MET A 1 21.99 3.94 -18.16
C MET A 1 21.39 2.53 -18.26
N ARG A 2 21.43 1.70 -17.21
CA ARG A 2 20.87 0.34 -17.24
C ARG A 2 19.45 0.37 -16.70
N PHE A 3 18.48 -0.06 -17.50
CA PHE A 3 17.08 -0.22 -17.07
C PHE A 3 16.98 -1.32 -16.01
N GLN A 4 16.26 -1.06 -14.91
CA GLN A 4 15.91 -2.09 -13.92
C GLN A 4 14.39 -2.23 -13.84
N ALA A 5 13.86 -3.44 -14.09
CA ALA A 5 12.41 -3.68 -14.12
C ALA A 5 11.70 -3.23 -12.82
N ARG A 6 12.36 -3.37 -11.66
CA ARG A 6 11.86 -2.93 -10.35
C ARG A 6 11.60 -1.42 -10.22
N GLU A 7 12.16 -0.61 -11.12
CA GLU A 7 11.94 0.84 -11.12
C GLU A 7 10.56 1.19 -11.72
N VAL A 8 9.98 0.31 -12.54
CA VAL A 8 8.72 0.54 -13.26
C VAL A 8 7.64 -0.50 -12.98
N GLY A 9 7.96 -1.55 -12.22
CA GLY A 9 7.02 -2.60 -11.88
C GLY A 9 7.40 -3.44 -10.67
N TRP A 10 6.45 -4.26 -10.22
CA TRP A 10 6.63 -5.25 -9.19
C TRP A 10 6.59 -6.66 -9.79
N ARG A 11 7.38 -7.56 -9.21
CA ARG A 11 7.52 -8.93 -9.70
C ARG A 11 6.30 -9.75 -9.29
N ILE A 12 5.66 -10.38 -10.26
CA ILE A 12 4.52 -11.30 -10.06
C ILE A 12 5.03 -12.70 -9.75
N GLY A 13 6.09 -13.14 -10.43
CA GLY A 13 6.59 -14.51 -10.30
C GLY A 13 7.45 -14.93 -11.48
N ARG A 14 7.35 -16.21 -11.82
CA ARG A 14 7.97 -16.80 -13.02
C ARG A 14 6.91 -17.55 -13.82
N SER A 15 7.01 -17.52 -15.14
CA SER A 15 6.12 -18.28 -16.01
C SER A 15 6.40 -19.77 -15.95
N GLU A 16 5.34 -20.55 -16.05
CA GLU A 16 5.42 -22.00 -16.27
C GLU A 16 5.74 -22.31 -17.74
N VAL A 17 5.12 -21.55 -18.67
CA VAL A 17 5.33 -21.68 -20.12
C VAL A 17 5.43 -20.29 -20.77
N PRO A 18 6.53 -19.96 -21.48
CA PRO A 18 7.82 -20.66 -21.45
C PRO A 18 8.40 -20.68 -20.03
N HIS A 19 9.07 -21.76 -19.63
CA HIS A 19 9.48 -21.93 -18.24
C HIS A 19 10.54 -20.92 -17.79
N GLY A 20 10.32 -20.30 -16.63
CA GLY A 20 11.33 -19.54 -15.90
C GLY A 20 11.50 -18.07 -16.29
N VAL A 21 10.65 -17.53 -17.17
CA VAL A 21 10.69 -16.10 -17.51
C VAL A 21 10.12 -15.29 -16.35
N GLU A 22 10.82 -14.23 -15.95
CA GLU A 22 10.30 -13.35 -14.90
C GLU A 22 9.09 -12.56 -15.37
N LEU A 23 8.03 -12.59 -14.58
CA LEU A 23 6.78 -11.90 -14.85
C LEU A 23 6.68 -10.67 -13.94
N TRP A 24 6.27 -9.55 -14.53
CA TRP A 24 6.20 -8.25 -13.87
C TRP A 24 4.88 -7.57 -14.18
N SER A 25 4.32 -6.88 -13.19
CA SER A 25 3.22 -5.93 -13.37
C SER A 25 3.76 -4.52 -13.21
N ARG A 26 3.28 -3.58 -14.02
CA ARG A 26 3.72 -2.19 -13.96
C ARG A 26 3.04 -1.47 -12.80
N PHE A 27 3.74 -0.51 -12.20
CA PHE A 27 3.16 0.35 -11.15
C PHE A 27 2.09 1.31 -11.67
N ASP A 28 2.12 1.67 -12.96
CA ASP A 28 1.13 2.55 -13.61
C ASP A 28 -0.17 1.83 -14.00
N ARG A 29 -0.29 0.53 -13.69
CA ARG A 29 -1.47 -0.28 -13.97
C ARG A 29 -2.09 -0.81 -12.70
N THR A 30 -3.39 -0.57 -12.57
CA THR A 30 -4.20 -1.23 -11.54
C THR A 30 -4.19 -2.74 -11.76
N THR A 31 -3.87 -3.49 -10.70
CA THR A 31 -3.86 -4.96 -10.72
C THR A 31 -4.75 -5.48 -9.59
N GLY A 32 -5.64 -6.43 -9.92
CA GLY A 32 -6.43 -7.17 -8.93
C GLY A 32 -5.76 -8.49 -8.58
N VAL A 33 -5.70 -8.82 -7.28
CA VAL A 33 -5.16 -10.09 -6.78
C VAL A 33 -6.25 -10.80 -5.98
N PHE A 34 -6.59 -12.01 -6.42
CA PHE A 34 -7.63 -12.84 -5.81
C PHE A 34 -7.05 -14.15 -5.29
N GLY A 35 -7.60 -14.64 -4.18
CA GLY A 35 -7.16 -15.89 -3.57
C GLY A 35 -7.82 -16.10 -2.22
N ALA A 36 -7.95 -17.35 -1.80
CA ALA A 36 -8.53 -17.71 -0.51
C ALA A 36 -7.76 -17.11 0.68
N GLN A 37 -8.32 -17.15 1.88
CA GLN A 37 -7.56 -16.81 3.08
C GLN A 37 -6.35 -17.73 3.23
N GLY A 38 -5.20 -17.18 3.62
CA GLY A 38 -3.96 -17.95 3.77
C GLY A 38 -3.20 -18.24 2.47
N SER A 39 -3.71 -17.84 1.30
CA SER A 39 -3.05 -18.04 -0.02
C SER A 39 -1.81 -17.19 -0.27
N GLY A 40 -1.30 -16.45 0.72
CA GLY A 40 -0.07 -15.68 0.57
C GLY A 40 -0.21 -14.30 -0.09
N LYS A 41 -1.42 -13.82 -0.46
CA LYS A 41 -1.61 -12.50 -1.11
C LYS A 41 -0.82 -11.34 -0.47
N THR A 42 -0.78 -11.28 0.86
CA THR A 42 -0.01 -10.24 1.56
C THR A 42 1.49 -10.54 1.52
N LEU A 43 1.89 -11.72 2.01
CA LEU A 43 3.28 -12.09 2.23
C LEU A 43 4.07 -12.25 0.93
N ASP A 44 3.46 -12.84 -0.10
CA ASP A 44 4.12 -13.23 -1.33
C ASP A 44 4.00 -12.17 -2.44
N LEU A 45 3.00 -11.28 -2.36
CA LEU A 45 2.74 -10.26 -3.39
C LEU A 45 2.81 -8.83 -2.85
N LEU A 46 1.94 -8.45 -1.90
CA LEU A 46 1.85 -7.06 -1.43
C LEU A 46 3.14 -6.57 -0.75
N ALA A 47 3.66 -7.33 0.22
CA ALA A 47 4.86 -6.93 0.96
C ALA A 47 6.10 -6.83 0.04
N PRO A 48 6.40 -7.82 -0.84
CA PRO A 48 7.48 -7.69 -1.80
C PRO A 48 7.31 -6.51 -2.76
N ALA A 49 6.10 -6.25 -3.26
CA ALA A 49 5.84 -5.11 -4.14
C ALA A 49 6.10 -3.78 -3.44
N LEU A 50 5.66 -3.64 -2.17
CA LEU A 50 5.87 -2.44 -1.36
C LEU A 50 7.35 -2.21 -1.02
N LEU A 51 8.10 -3.28 -0.76
CA LEU A 51 9.53 -3.24 -0.48
C LEU A 51 10.35 -2.93 -1.74
N ALA A 52 9.92 -3.41 -2.90
CA ALA A 52 10.55 -3.11 -4.19
C ALA A 52 10.29 -1.66 -4.63
N HIS A 53 9.13 -1.10 -4.30
CA HIS A 53 8.78 0.26 -4.66
C HIS A 53 9.60 1.29 -3.85
N GLY A 54 10.44 2.07 -4.54
CA GLY A 54 11.29 3.07 -3.90
C GLY A 54 10.52 4.32 -3.41
N GLY A 55 9.39 4.64 -4.05
CA GLY A 55 8.61 5.86 -3.82
C GLY A 55 7.68 5.81 -2.59
N PRO A 56 6.84 6.85 -2.41
CA PRO A 56 5.79 6.87 -1.39
C PRO A 56 4.73 5.79 -1.66
N ALA A 57 4.03 5.37 -0.61
CA ALA A 57 2.97 4.38 -0.73
C ALA A 57 1.89 4.64 0.32
N LEU A 58 0.63 4.42 -0.06
CA LEU A 58 -0.52 4.36 0.83
C LEU A 58 -1.06 2.93 0.79
N VAL A 59 -1.21 2.31 1.95
CA VAL A 59 -1.60 0.91 2.06
C VAL A 59 -2.67 0.78 3.13
N THR A 60 -3.79 0.16 2.76
CA THR A 60 -4.85 -0.21 3.70
C THR A 60 -4.62 -1.64 4.17
N LEU A 61 -4.44 -1.83 5.47
CA LEU A 61 -4.18 -3.13 6.08
C LEU A 61 -5.26 -3.41 7.12
N THR A 62 -5.70 -4.66 7.22
CA THR A 62 -6.67 -5.11 8.24
C THR A 62 -6.01 -5.75 9.45
N LYS A 63 -4.69 -5.99 9.39
CA LYS A 63 -3.90 -6.62 10.45
C LYS A 63 -2.61 -5.84 10.67
N LEU A 64 -2.27 -5.59 11.93
CA LEU A 64 -1.01 -4.96 12.30
C LEU A 64 0.19 -5.79 11.85
N ASP A 65 0.11 -7.11 11.91
CA ASP A 65 1.20 -8.01 11.51
C ASP A 65 1.65 -7.76 10.06
N ASP A 66 0.72 -7.42 9.16
CA ASP A 66 1.04 -7.12 7.76
C ASP A 66 1.85 -5.81 7.61
N LEU A 67 1.65 -4.84 8.50
CA LEU A 67 2.45 -3.60 8.54
C LEU A 67 3.90 -3.92 8.92
N LEU A 68 4.07 -4.81 9.92
CA LEU A 68 5.37 -5.18 10.45
C LEU A 68 6.28 -5.86 9.41
N LEU A 69 5.68 -6.50 8.39
CA LEU A 69 6.42 -7.09 7.27
C LEU A 69 7.26 -6.06 6.48
N THR A 70 6.88 -4.78 6.51
CA THR A 70 7.50 -3.77 5.64
C THR A 70 7.99 -2.52 6.36
N VAL A 71 7.41 -2.19 7.52
CA VAL A 71 7.62 -0.91 8.22
C VAL A 71 9.09 -0.60 8.49
N SER A 72 9.87 -1.56 8.97
CA SER A 72 11.29 -1.37 9.32
C SER A 72 12.12 -0.93 8.12
N ARG A 73 11.90 -1.56 6.95
CA ARG A 73 12.61 -1.21 5.71
C ARG A 73 12.08 0.10 5.12
N ARG A 74 10.78 0.35 5.23
CA ARG A 74 10.15 1.59 4.75
C ARG A 74 10.57 2.81 5.57
N ARG A 75 10.87 2.64 6.85
CA ARG A 75 11.44 3.67 7.76
C ARG A 75 12.95 3.86 7.64
N ALA A 76 13.66 2.93 7.01
CA ALA A 76 15.11 2.99 6.91
C ALA A 76 15.59 4.30 6.28
N GLY A 77 16.68 4.86 6.81
CA GLY A 77 17.21 6.16 6.37
C GLY A 77 16.38 7.36 6.84
N GLY A 78 15.57 7.22 7.90
CA GLY A 78 14.79 8.31 8.48
C GLY A 78 13.53 8.68 7.69
N ARG A 79 13.06 7.78 6.80
CA ARG A 79 11.87 8.02 6.00
C ARG A 79 10.62 8.00 6.89
N PRO A 80 9.70 8.98 6.75
CA PRO A 80 8.51 9.03 7.58
C PRO A 80 7.57 7.87 7.23
N VAL A 81 6.99 7.26 8.26
CA VAL A 81 5.91 6.28 8.14
C VAL A 81 4.94 6.52 9.28
N ALA A 82 3.74 6.96 8.92
CA ALA A 82 2.62 7.19 9.81
C ALA A 82 1.45 6.27 9.48
N VAL A 83 0.60 6.00 10.47
CA VAL A 83 -0.59 5.14 10.34
C VAL A 83 -1.83 5.89 10.81
N LEU A 84 -2.89 5.83 10.02
CA LEU A 84 -4.22 6.22 10.46
C LEU A 84 -4.81 5.03 11.22
N ASP A 85 -4.66 5.04 12.55
CA ASP A 85 -5.09 3.95 13.42
C ASP A 85 -5.97 4.49 14.57
N PRO A 86 -7.28 4.66 14.34
CA PRO A 86 -8.18 5.23 15.33
C PRO A 86 -8.31 4.36 16.60
N PHE A 87 -7.86 3.11 16.55
CA PHE A 87 -7.90 2.16 17.67
C PHE A 87 -6.57 2.04 18.42
N ARG A 88 -5.53 2.77 17.97
CA ARG A 88 -4.19 2.79 18.58
C ARG A 88 -3.59 1.40 18.79
N THR A 89 -3.77 0.54 17.80
CA THR A 89 -3.24 -0.82 17.75
C THR A 89 -1.78 -0.90 17.32
N ALA A 90 -1.18 0.15 16.76
CA ALA A 90 0.18 0.20 16.24
C ALA A 90 1.17 0.97 17.14
N PRO A 91 1.61 0.41 18.29
CA PRO A 91 2.50 1.11 19.22
C PRO A 91 3.86 1.43 18.57
N GLY A 92 4.40 2.62 18.86
CA GLY A 92 5.70 3.07 18.36
C GLY A 92 5.73 3.46 16.87
N ILE A 93 4.57 3.42 16.20
CA ILE A 93 4.40 4.00 14.88
C ILE A 93 3.82 5.41 15.02
N GLU A 94 4.23 6.34 14.15
CA GLU A 94 3.72 7.71 14.17
C GLU A 94 2.24 7.69 13.79
N GLU A 95 1.38 8.37 14.55
CA GLU A 95 -0.05 8.43 14.27
C GLU A 95 -0.32 9.51 13.22
N LEU A 96 -1.01 9.13 12.14
CA LEU A 96 -1.58 10.08 11.19
C LEU A 96 -2.93 10.53 11.72
N VAL A 97 -3.00 11.76 12.24
CA VAL A 97 -4.25 12.38 12.65
C VAL A 97 -4.82 13.17 11.46
N TRP A 98 -6.08 12.91 11.13
CA TRP A 98 -6.81 13.64 10.10
C TRP A 98 -8.18 14.05 10.62
N ASP A 99 -8.47 15.35 10.59
CA ASP A 99 -9.80 15.88 10.87
C ASP A 99 -10.61 15.95 9.56
N PRO A 100 -11.68 15.12 9.42
CA PRO A 100 -12.52 15.15 8.22
C PRO A 100 -13.36 16.43 8.09
N ILE A 101 -13.40 17.30 9.10
CA ILE A 101 -14.14 18.57 9.09
C ILE A 101 -13.24 19.76 8.75
N ASP A 102 -11.93 19.65 8.96
CA ASP A 102 -10.99 20.75 8.72
C ASP A 102 -11.04 21.26 7.26
N GLY A 103 -11.34 22.54 7.06
CA GLY A 103 -11.53 23.14 5.72
C GLY A 103 -12.93 22.98 5.11
N CYS A 104 -13.88 22.31 5.77
CA CYS A 104 -15.28 22.19 5.30
C CYS A 104 -16.09 23.51 5.39
N VAL A 105 -15.45 24.61 5.80
CA VAL A 105 -16.00 25.95 5.58
C VAL A 105 -16.13 26.27 4.09
N ASP A 106 -15.32 25.63 3.24
CA ASP A 106 -15.50 25.61 1.79
C ASP A 106 -16.58 24.56 1.44
N PRO A 107 -17.74 24.97 0.86
CA PRO A 107 -18.81 24.06 0.49
C PRO A 107 -18.37 22.95 -0.47
N MET A 108 -17.41 23.22 -1.36
CA MET A 108 -16.91 22.24 -2.32
C MET A 108 -16.10 21.14 -1.63
N VAL A 109 -15.31 21.50 -0.62
CA VAL A 109 -14.57 20.54 0.22
C VAL A 109 -15.55 19.71 1.04
N ALA A 110 -16.51 20.37 1.68
CA ALA A 110 -17.54 19.71 2.48
C ALA A 110 -18.35 18.69 1.66
N GLU A 111 -18.82 19.07 0.48
CA GLU A 111 -19.60 18.21 -0.41
C GLU A 111 -18.78 16.99 -0.88
N ARG A 112 -17.53 17.18 -1.30
CA ARG A 112 -16.66 16.07 -1.75
C ARG A 112 -16.40 15.07 -0.63
N ARG A 113 -16.13 15.54 0.59
CA ARG A 113 -15.93 14.65 1.74
C ARG A 113 -17.21 13.94 2.14
N ALA A 114 -18.34 14.64 2.21
CA ALA A 114 -19.63 14.05 2.51
C ALA A 114 -19.99 12.93 1.52
N LYS A 115 -19.74 13.13 0.21
CA LYS A 115 -19.91 12.09 -0.81
C LYS A 115 -18.99 10.90 -0.57
N ALA A 116 -17.72 11.11 -0.26
CA ALA A 116 -16.79 10.01 0.02
C ALA A 116 -17.21 9.19 1.25
N PHE A 117 -17.72 9.84 2.31
CA PHE A 117 -18.24 9.16 3.49
C PHE A 117 -19.54 8.38 3.20
N ALA A 118 -20.46 8.97 2.43
CA ALA A 118 -21.74 8.34 2.11
C ALA A 118 -21.64 7.23 1.03
N ALA A 119 -20.57 7.22 0.23
CA ALA A 119 -20.35 6.22 -0.82
C ALA A 119 -20.09 4.79 -0.31
N GLY A 120 -19.83 4.62 0.99
CA GLY A 120 -19.59 3.31 1.61
C GLY A 120 -20.85 2.51 1.97
N THR A 121 -22.00 2.83 1.38
CA THR A 121 -23.30 2.18 1.63
C THR A 121 -23.63 1.22 0.50
#